data_AF-A0A940XWR4-F1
#
_entry.id   AF-A0A940XWR4-F1
#
_cell.length_a   1.000
_cell.length_b   1.000
_cell.length_c   1.000
_cell.angle_alpha   90.00
_cell.angle_beta   90.00
_cell.angle_gamma   90.00
#
_symmetry.space_group_name_H-M   'P 1'
#
loop_
_entity.id
_entity.type
_entity.pdbx_description
1 polymer ?
#
loop_
_entity_poly.entity_id
_entity_poly.type
_entity_poly.pdbx_seq_one_letter_code
_entity_poly.pdbx_strand_id
1 'polypeptide(L)'
;MTAGSAVVPPKPAHPPAARRGTTLAIVIAVGLSVAYVAGQLLFRAAPDLHQWSSVFIRFLPPEPTPFKVTRVLLLGGWAVALVLGLRLLADRRAGGGGLSVRNVRACRFGILAALLLPFAAMPSAAFGNAPRQLLLCLLVSGAALLFVHRTQSLRRMPGWLLLSGFGWGALIGGGFGIVMMTWYQRYAPGFLLEFEHPQAEVRRYVTLMALNAAVMAELGKAAGVAVLFLLFRRHFDGVVSGVVIGAAVGLGYNLVETVHFMSLIDVAHHPTQFWDRQVVGLMAAHVAFTALAGAGIGASRWLTGRRDRLLVVGGGLTAAVGGHFWTDMVLMRLDRYRSGWFGDDDTLSLLLGVPLLTLITSGVFVALGVLVLRRGLREQAAGVGRALAAEAASGRGAVTEPEIGLLLSPRRRLALELRVWRRDGTAGVRHLMRFQQAQLDLATQGWHRGRAEADEFIPSEFRLRERVLELKGTPAGAEELS
;
A
#
# COMPACT_ATOMS: atom_id res chain seq x y z
N MET A 1 63.03 1.70 -20.45
CA MET A 1 61.62 1.81 -20.88
C MET A 1 60.75 1.74 -19.63
N THR A 2 60.29 2.89 -19.16
CA THR A 2 59.47 3.06 -17.96
C THR A 2 57.99 2.95 -18.36
N ALA A 3 57.32 1.89 -17.92
CA ALA A 3 55.88 1.71 -18.12
C ALA A 3 55.12 2.53 -17.04
N GLY A 4 54.42 3.58 -17.48
CA GLY A 4 53.60 4.43 -16.63
C GLY A 4 52.37 3.69 -16.11
N SER A 5 52.13 3.80 -14.80
CA SER A 5 50.90 3.33 -14.16
C SER A 5 49.72 4.19 -14.60
N ALA A 6 48.81 3.62 -15.39
CA ALA A 6 47.55 4.26 -15.72
C ALA A 6 46.68 4.38 -14.46
N VAL A 7 46.48 5.61 -13.99
CA VAL A 7 45.54 5.94 -12.92
C VAL A 7 44.12 5.67 -13.43
N VAL A 8 43.48 4.63 -12.90
CA VAL A 8 42.07 4.34 -13.16
C VAL A 8 41.24 5.48 -12.58
N PRO A 9 40.44 6.20 -13.40
CA PRO A 9 39.63 7.29 -12.88
C PRO A 9 38.60 6.76 -11.87
N PRO A 10 38.35 7.50 -10.77
CA PRO A 10 37.39 7.09 -9.76
C PRO A 10 36.02 6.90 -10.40
N LYS A 11 35.43 5.73 -10.18
CA LYS A 11 34.08 5.38 -10.65
C LYS A 11 33.11 6.47 -10.18
N PRO A 12 32.25 7.03 -11.06
CA PRO A 12 31.39 8.15 -10.69
C PRO A 12 30.50 7.75 -9.50
N ALA A 13 30.57 8.55 -8.44
CA ALA A 13 29.81 8.32 -7.22
C ALA A 13 28.31 8.22 -7.55
N HIS A 14 27.70 7.08 -7.25
CA HIS A 14 26.26 6.94 -7.38
C HIS A 14 25.57 7.96 -6.45
N PRO A 15 24.53 8.67 -6.91
CA PRO A 15 23.78 9.56 -6.03
C PRO A 15 23.20 8.77 -4.86
N PRO A 16 23.25 9.31 -3.63
CA PRO A 16 22.87 8.58 -2.42
C PRO A 16 21.44 8.03 -2.55
N ALA A 17 21.22 6.78 -2.13
CA ALA A 17 19.98 6.04 -2.38
C ALA A 17 18.70 6.80 -1.98
N ALA A 18 18.74 7.62 -0.91
CA ALA A 18 17.62 8.46 -0.47
C ALA A 18 17.17 9.50 -1.54
N ARG A 19 18.10 9.98 -2.38
CA ARG A 19 17.79 10.91 -3.48
C ARG A 19 17.07 10.20 -4.64
N ARG A 20 17.34 8.90 -4.86
CA ARG A 20 16.68 8.09 -5.89
C ARG A 20 15.22 7.76 -5.50
N GLY A 21 14.99 7.38 -4.24
CA GLY A 21 13.64 7.03 -3.76
C GLY A 21 12.61 8.15 -3.92
N THR A 22 12.95 9.37 -3.49
CA THR A 22 12.07 10.55 -3.63
C THR A 22 11.80 10.92 -5.08
N THR A 23 12.79 10.77 -5.97
CA THR A 23 12.62 11.06 -7.40
C THR A 23 11.65 10.07 -8.05
N LEU A 24 11.81 8.77 -7.76
CA LEU A 24 10.90 7.73 -8.26
C LEU A 24 9.47 7.89 -7.70
N ALA A 25 9.32 8.30 -6.45
CA ALA A 25 8.01 8.61 -5.87
C ALA A 25 7.30 9.77 -6.62
N ILE A 26 8.05 10.82 -7.01
CA ILE A 26 7.52 11.91 -7.84
C ILE A 26 7.11 11.39 -9.22
N VAL A 27 7.90 10.51 -9.84
CA VAL A 27 7.55 9.88 -11.13
C VAL A 27 6.24 9.11 -11.03
N ILE A 28 6.01 8.38 -9.94
CA ILE A 28 4.73 7.68 -9.70
C ILE A 28 3.57 8.70 -9.60
N ALA A 29 3.73 9.78 -8.84
CA ALA A 29 2.71 10.82 -8.72
C ALA A 29 2.39 11.52 -10.05
N VAL A 30 3.41 11.78 -10.86
CA VAL A 30 3.25 12.25 -12.24
C VAL A 30 2.48 11.23 -13.08
N GLY A 31 2.78 9.94 -12.95
CA GLY A 31 2.05 8.88 -13.66
C GLY A 31 0.54 8.87 -13.35
N LEU A 32 0.16 9.04 -12.08
CA LEU A 32 -1.26 9.18 -11.71
C LEU A 32 -1.91 10.42 -12.34
N SER A 33 -1.19 11.55 -12.37
CA SER A 33 -1.68 12.76 -13.05
C SER A 33 -1.80 12.58 -14.56
N VAL A 34 -0.87 11.87 -15.19
CA VAL A 34 -0.92 11.56 -16.63
C VAL A 34 -2.13 10.68 -16.95
N ALA A 35 -2.43 9.68 -16.12
CA ALA A 35 -3.64 8.87 -16.28
C ALA A 35 -4.93 9.72 -16.18
N TYR A 36 -4.97 10.68 -15.24
CA TYR A 36 -6.08 11.63 -15.16
C TYR A 36 -6.23 12.45 -16.44
N VAL A 37 -5.13 13.02 -16.94
CA VAL A 37 -5.12 13.82 -18.18
C VAL A 37 -5.56 12.97 -19.38
N ALA A 38 -5.14 11.71 -19.45
CA ALA A 38 -5.60 10.79 -20.49
C ALA A 38 -7.12 10.60 -20.44
N GLY A 39 -7.72 10.42 -19.26
CA GLY A 39 -9.18 10.37 -19.10
C GLY A 39 -9.88 11.64 -19.58
N GLN A 40 -9.29 12.81 -19.31
CA GLN A 40 -9.79 14.09 -19.80
C GLN A 40 -9.69 14.25 -21.32
N LEU A 41 -8.60 13.78 -21.92
CA LEU A 41 -8.41 13.80 -23.38
C LEU A 41 -9.41 12.85 -24.06
N LEU A 42 -9.60 11.65 -23.52
CA LEU A 42 -10.61 10.70 -24.00
C LEU A 42 -12.02 11.29 -23.93
N PHE A 43 -12.35 11.99 -22.84
CA PHE A 43 -13.64 12.67 -22.74
C PHE A 43 -13.84 13.76 -23.80
N ARG A 44 -12.79 14.52 -24.14
CA ARG A 44 -12.87 15.53 -25.21
C ARG A 44 -12.90 14.93 -26.61
N ALA A 45 -12.31 13.76 -26.78
CA ALA A 45 -12.27 13.04 -28.05
C ALA A 45 -13.49 12.14 -28.26
N ALA A 46 -14.29 11.90 -27.22
CA ALA A 46 -15.49 11.09 -27.29
C ALA A 46 -16.49 11.71 -28.28
N PRO A 47 -17.07 10.92 -29.20
CA PRO A 47 -18.13 11.37 -30.08
C PRO A 47 -19.27 12.03 -29.29
N ASP A 48 -19.79 13.15 -29.81
CA ASP A 48 -20.86 13.89 -29.17
C ASP A 48 -22.10 13.02 -29.02
N LEU A 49 -22.53 12.85 -27.76
CA LEU A 49 -23.80 12.22 -27.41
C LEU A 49 -25.02 13.05 -27.89
N HIS A 50 -24.82 14.20 -28.54
CA HIS A 50 -25.91 15.05 -29.07
C HIS A 50 -26.65 14.43 -30.26
N GLN A 51 -26.08 13.41 -30.90
CA GLN A 51 -26.82 12.57 -31.86
C GLN A 51 -27.82 11.63 -31.15
N TRP A 52 -27.75 11.54 -29.82
CA TRP A 52 -28.58 10.66 -29.00
C TRP A 52 -29.79 11.47 -28.52
N SER A 53 -30.93 10.80 -28.37
CA SER A 53 -32.18 11.49 -27.99
C SER A 53 -31.98 12.36 -26.75
N SER A 54 -32.62 13.54 -26.72
CA SER A 54 -32.58 14.49 -25.58
C SER A 54 -33.03 13.89 -24.24
N VAL A 55 -33.57 12.66 -24.28
CA VAL A 55 -33.92 11.82 -23.14
C VAL A 55 -32.68 11.19 -22.51
N PHE A 56 -31.73 10.68 -23.31
CA PHE A 56 -30.54 10.00 -22.78
C PHE A 56 -29.57 10.95 -22.06
N ILE A 57 -29.40 12.17 -22.58
CA ILE A 57 -28.59 13.22 -21.93
C ILE A 57 -29.14 13.56 -20.53
N ARG A 58 -30.46 13.44 -20.31
CA ARG A 58 -31.07 13.67 -18.98
C ARG A 58 -30.81 12.53 -17.99
N PHE A 59 -30.42 11.35 -18.46
CA PHE A 59 -30.08 10.20 -17.62
C PHE A 59 -28.59 10.13 -17.25
N LEU A 60 -27.72 10.93 -17.89
CA LEU A 60 -26.33 11.05 -17.44
C LEU A 60 -26.29 11.84 -16.12
N PRO A 61 -25.71 11.28 -15.04
CA PRO A 61 -25.65 11.96 -13.76
C PRO A 61 -24.83 13.26 -13.91
N PRO A 62 -25.25 14.35 -13.24
CA PRO A 62 -24.52 15.60 -13.26
C PRO A 62 -23.11 15.39 -12.72
N GLU A 63 -22.19 16.24 -13.18
CA GLU A 63 -20.81 16.18 -12.71
C GLU A 63 -20.69 16.42 -11.21
N PRO A 64 -20.16 15.44 -10.44
CA PRO A 64 -19.99 15.61 -9.01
C PRO A 64 -19.14 16.84 -8.71
N THR A 65 -19.62 17.74 -7.86
CA THR A 65 -18.87 18.91 -7.38
C THR A 65 -17.44 18.56 -6.94
N PRO A 66 -17.18 17.51 -6.13
CA PRO A 66 -15.81 17.15 -5.74
C PRO A 66 -14.91 16.72 -6.91
N PHE A 67 -15.48 16.24 -8.01
CA PHE A 67 -14.72 15.92 -9.22
C PHE A 67 -14.28 17.18 -9.97
N LYS A 68 -15.14 18.22 -10.02
CA LYS A 68 -14.76 19.56 -10.52
C LYS A 68 -13.65 20.17 -9.66
N VAL A 69 -13.77 20.06 -8.34
CA VAL A 69 -12.74 20.53 -7.39
C VAL A 69 -11.41 19.81 -7.64
N THR A 70 -11.43 18.49 -7.83
CA THR A 70 -10.23 17.70 -8.16
C THR A 70 -9.52 18.25 -9.40
N ARG A 71 -10.28 18.63 -10.44
CA ARG A 71 -9.72 19.22 -11.68
C ARG A 71 -8.98 20.54 -11.41
N VAL A 72 -9.59 21.44 -10.64
CA VAL A 72 -8.99 22.73 -10.28
C VAL A 72 -7.75 22.52 -9.42
N LEU A 73 -7.84 21.63 -8.42
CA LEU A 73 -6.72 21.31 -7.54
C LEU A 73 -5.56 20.66 -8.28
N LEU A 74 -5.80 19.83 -9.30
CA LEU A 74 -4.73 19.25 -10.12
C LEU A 74 -3.96 20.33 -10.88
N LEU A 75 -4.64 21.30 -11.49
CA LEU A 75 -3.97 22.42 -12.18
C LEU A 75 -3.14 23.25 -11.21
N GLY A 76 -3.70 23.59 -10.04
CA GLY A 76 -2.97 24.30 -8.98
C GLY A 76 -1.76 23.50 -8.46
N GLY A 77 -1.93 22.20 -8.27
CA GLY A 77 -0.88 21.27 -7.86
C GLY A 77 0.29 21.22 -8.84
N TRP A 78 -0.01 21.16 -10.15
CA TRP A 78 1.01 21.23 -11.20
C TRP A 78 1.74 22.57 -11.25
N ALA A 79 1.03 23.69 -11.04
CA ALA A 79 1.66 25.01 -10.96
C ALA A 79 2.65 25.08 -9.79
N VAL A 80 2.26 24.60 -8.60
CA VAL A 80 3.15 24.51 -7.43
C VAL A 80 4.33 23.59 -7.69
N ALA A 81 4.09 22.41 -8.27
CA ALA A 81 5.14 21.45 -8.61
C ALA A 81 6.16 22.04 -9.60
N LEU A 82 5.69 22.81 -10.59
CA LEU A 82 6.54 23.50 -11.55
C LEU A 82 7.42 24.54 -10.87
N VAL A 83 6.86 25.41 -10.02
CA VAL A 83 7.63 26.44 -9.29
C VAL A 83 8.71 25.80 -8.41
N LEU A 84 8.36 24.76 -7.65
CA LEU A 84 9.33 24.03 -6.81
C LEU A 84 10.38 23.29 -7.65
N GLY A 85 9.98 22.73 -8.79
CA GLY A 85 10.86 22.06 -9.75
C GLY A 85 11.87 23.03 -10.38
N LEU A 86 11.42 24.20 -10.81
CA LEU A 86 12.27 25.28 -11.34
C LEU A 86 13.26 25.78 -10.29
N ARG A 87 12.84 25.91 -9.03
CA ARG A 87 13.74 26.26 -7.92
C ARG A 87 14.84 25.22 -7.73
N LEU A 88 14.52 23.93 -7.79
CA LEU A 88 15.50 22.84 -7.71
C LEU A 88 16.44 22.80 -8.93
N LEU A 89 15.93 23.15 -10.11
CA LEU A 89 16.73 23.22 -11.34
C LEU A 89 17.70 24.41 -11.30
N ALA A 90 17.25 25.57 -10.82
CA ALA A 90 18.07 26.77 -10.67
C ALA A 90 19.24 26.53 -9.70
N ASP A 91 18.98 25.92 -8.54
CA ASP A 91 20.01 25.56 -7.57
C ASP A 91 21.05 24.59 -8.16
N ARG A 92 20.60 23.60 -8.96
CA ARG A 92 21.52 22.69 -9.67
C ARG A 92 22.36 23.41 -10.72
N ARG A 93 21.77 24.35 -11.47
CA ARG A 93 22.50 25.16 -12.47
C ARG A 93 23.52 26.09 -11.83
N ALA A 94 23.22 26.60 -10.62
CA ALA A 94 24.12 27.46 -9.84
C ALA A 94 25.22 26.69 -9.07
N GLY A 95 25.50 25.42 -9.42
CA GLY A 95 26.57 24.64 -8.80
C GLY A 95 26.18 23.82 -7.56
N GLY A 96 24.91 23.77 -7.17
CA GLY A 96 24.40 22.83 -6.16
C GLY A 96 24.69 23.16 -4.70
N GLY A 97 24.92 24.44 -4.38
CA GLY A 97 25.20 24.93 -3.02
C GLY A 97 24.25 26.02 -2.51
N GLY A 98 23.28 26.48 -3.30
CA GLY A 98 22.36 27.56 -2.92
C GLY A 98 21.24 27.10 -1.99
N LEU A 99 20.83 25.84 -2.07
CA LEU A 99 19.83 25.24 -1.18
C LEU A 99 20.47 24.28 -0.19
N SER A 100 20.09 24.45 1.08
CA SER A 100 20.38 23.45 2.10
C SER A 100 19.74 22.09 1.76
N VAL A 101 20.33 21.00 2.24
CA VAL A 101 19.78 19.64 2.09
C VAL A 101 18.33 19.55 2.58
N ARG A 102 18.00 20.30 3.64
CA ARG A 102 16.63 20.41 4.18
C ARG A 102 15.68 21.03 3.16
N ASN A 103 16.09 22.12 2.51
CA ASN A 103 15.27 22.80 1.50
C ASN A 103 15.07 21.95 0.24
N VAL A 104 16.09 21.22 -0.20
CA VAL A 104 15.96 20.28 -1.33
C VAL A 104 14.95 19.19 -0.99
N ARG A 105 14.99 18.63 0.22
CA ARG A 105 14.01 17.65 0.68
C ARG A 105 12.60 18.25 0.76
N ALA A 106 12.47 19.44 1.33
CA ALA A 106 11.19 20.14 1.42
C ALA A 106 10.56 20.39 0.04
N CYS A 107 11.34 20.83 -0.95
CA CYS A 107 10.84 21.02 -2.31
C CYS A 107 10.36 19.70 -2.94
N ARG A 108 11.09 18.59 -2.74
CA ARG A 108 10.68 17.28 -3.29
C ARG A 108 9.39 16.76 -2.64
N PHE A 109 9.27 16.87 -1.32
CA PHE A 109 8.04 16.49 -0.63
C PHE A 109 6.89 17.44 -0.98
N GLY A 110 7.17 18.73 -1.18
CA GLY A 110 6.21 19.71 -1.67
C GLY A 110 5.68 19.37 -3.05
N ILE A 111 6.55 18.99 -4.00
CA ILE A 111 6.15 18.50 -5.33
C ILE A 111 5.27 17.25 -5.19
N LEU A 112 5.71 16.27 -4.39
CA LEU A 112 4.96 15.04 -4.19
C LEU A 112 3.56 15.33 -3.61
N ALA A 113 3.47 16.18 -2.59
CA ALA A 113 2.19 16.57 -1.99
C ALA A 113 1.29 17.33 -2.98
N ALA A 114 1.85 18.29 -3.73
CA ALA A 114 1.11 19.08 -4.70
C ALA A 114 0.49 18.22 -5.82
N LEU A 115 1.18 17.15 -6.24
CA LEU A 115 0.68 16.23 -7.27
C LEU A 115 -0.34 15.21 -6.75
N LEU A 116 -0.33 14.89 -5.45
CA LEU A 116 -1.17 13.84 -4.88
C LEU A 116 -2.41 14.35 -4.15
N LEU A 117 -2.30 15.44 -3.40
CA LEU A 117 -3.40 16.00 -2.61
C LEU A 117 -4.70 16.26 -3.39
N PRO A 118 -4.68 16.63 -4.70
CA PRO A 118 -5.91 16.80 -5.46
C PRO A 118 -6.83 15.56 -5.45
N PHE A 119 -6.26 14.35 -5.41
CA PHE A 119 -7.05 13.12 -5.37
C PHE A 119 -7.83 12.93 -4.06
N ALA A 120 -7.44 13.60 -2.97
CA ALA A 120 -8.15 13.49 -1.70
C ALA A 120 -9.54 14.15 -1.71
N ALA A 121 -9.86 15.00 -2.69
CA ALA A 121 -11.11 15.76 -2.73
C ALA A 121 -12.37 14.87 -2.79
N MET A 122 -12.36 13.81 -3.61
CA MET A 122 -13.50 12.88 -3.71
C MET A 122 -13.74 12.10 -2.40
N PRO A 123 -12.72 11.46 -1.79
CA PRO A 123 -12.87 10.84 -0.48
C PRO A 123 -13.28 11.79 0.63
N SER A 124 -12.70 13.00 0.68
CA SER A 124 -13.06 13.99 1.69
C SER A 124 -14.53 14.39 1.60
N ALA A 125 -15.08 14.51 0.39
CA ALA A 125 -16.51 14.76 0.20
C ALA A 125 -17.36 13.55 0.65
N ALA A 126 -16.96 12.32 0.31
CA ALA A 126 -17.66 11.12 0.76
C ALA A 126 -17.72 11.02 2.30
N PHE A 127 -16.59 11.29 2.96
CA PHE A 127 -16.49 11.33 4.41
C PHE A 127 -17.32 12.45 5.04
N GLY A 128 -17.33 13.64 4.44
CA GLY A 128 -18.13 14.77 4.90
C GLY A 128 -19.65 14.54 4.77
N ASN A 129 -20.07 13.83 3.72
CA ASN A 129 -21.48 13.55 3.46
C ASN A 129 -22.04 12.40 4.31
N ALA A 130 -21.19 11.48 4.78
CA ALA A 130 -21.63 10.27 5.48
C ALA A 130 -20.81 10.00 6.78
N PRO A 131 -20.80 10.95 7.75
CA PRO A 131 -19.95 10.85 8.94
C PRO A 131 -20.34 9.69 9.88
N ARG A 132 -21.62 9.31 9.92
CA ARG A 132 -22.10 8.19 10.76
C ARG A 132 -21.63 6.85 10.21
N GLN A 133 -21.73 6.67 8.89
CA GLN A 133 -21.24 5.50 8.17
C GLN A 133 -19.71 5.40 8.29
N LEU A 134 -19.02 6.54 8.17
CA LEU A 134 -17.58 6.61 8.38
C LEU A 134 -17.18 6.12 9.78
N LEU A 135 -17.84 6.59 10.85
CA LEU A 135 -17.54 6.18 12.22
C LEU A 135 -17.71 4.66 12.41
N LEU A 136 -18.81 4.11 11.90
CA LEU A 136 -19.08 2.67 11.95
C LEU A 136 -18.00 1.87 11.20
N CYS A 137 -17.65 2.30 9.98
CA CYS A 137 -16.65 1.63 9.17
C CYS A 137 -15.24 1.75 9.77
N LEU A 138 -14.88 2.89 10.35
CA LEU A 138 -13.59 3.12 11.01
C LEU A 138 -13.34 2.15 12.17
N LEU A 139 -14.39 1.79 12.91
CA LEU A 139 -14.29 0.87 14.04
C LEU A 139 -13.82 -0.52 13.57
N VAL A 140 -14.47 -1.04 12.52
CA VAL A 140 -14.13 -2.35 11.94
C VAL A 140 -12.82 -2.31 11.17
N SER A 141 -12.61 -1.30 10.32
CA SER A 141 -11.36 -1.13 9.57
C SER A 141 -10.17 -0.91 10.51
N GLY A 142 -10.37 -0.23 11.64
CA GLY A 142 -9.35 -0.03 12.68
C GLY A 142 -8.98 -1.34 13.37
N ALA A 143 -9.97 -2.17 13.73
CA ALA A 143 -9.72 -3.51 14.27
C ALA A 143 -8.95 -4.40 13.28
N ALA A 144 -9.34 -4.37 11.99
CA ALA A 144 -8.63 -5.08 10.94
C ALA A 144 -7.21 -4.55 10.72
N LEU A 145 -6.99 -3.23 10.81
CA LEU A 145 -5.66 -2.64 10.71
C LEU A 145 -4.76 -3.08 11.86
N LEU A 146 -5.29 -3.16 13.08
CA LEU A 146 -4.58 -3.73 14.23
C LEU A 146 -4.27 -5.21 14.02
N PHE A 147 -5.19 -5.99 13.45
CA PHE A 147 -4.92 -7.38 13.09
C PHE A 147 -3.78 -7.49 12.07
N VAL A 148 -3.83 -6.72 10.97
CA VAL A 148 -2.77 -6.63 9.96
C VAL A 148 -1.45 -6.25 10.59
N HIS A 149 -1.42 -5.26 11.48
CA HIS A 149 -0.21 -4.85 12.20
C HIS A 149 0.45 -6.00 12.97
N ARG A 150 -0.36 -6.88 13.56
CA ARG A 150 0.11 -8.03 14.36
C ARG A 150 0.60 -9.19 13.52
N THR A 151 0.28 -9.25 12.22
CA THR A 151 0.75 -10.33 11.33
C THR A 151 2.26 -10.32 11.13
N GLN A 152 2.91 -9.14 11.12
CA GLN A 152 4.37 -9.02 11.12
C GLN A 152 4.92 -9.24 12.53
N SER A 153 5.01 -10.51 12.90
CA SER A 153 5.21 -10.89 14.29
C SER A 153 6.64 -10.66 14.80
N LEU A 154 7.67 -10.87 13.97
CA LEU A 154 9.08 -10.75 14.37
C LEU A 154 9.47 -9.27 14.58
N ARG A 155 9.80 -8.56 13.51
CA ARG A 155 10.14 -7.14 13.55
C ARG A 155 8.90 -6.30 13.27
N ARG A 156 8.20 -5.76 14.26
CA ARG A 156 6.97 -5.00 13.99
C ARG A 156 7.28 -3.70 13.24
N MET A 157 6.48 -3.41 12.23
CA MET A 157 6.59 -2.16 11.47
C MET A 157 6.11 -0.97 12.32
N PRO A 158 6.71 0.22 12.25
CA PRO A 158 6.20 1.36 13.00
C PRO A 158 4.75 1.71 12.61
N GLY A 159 3.89 1.93 13.60
CA GLY A 159 2.45 2.15 13.40
C GLY A 159 2.11 3.33 12.49
N TRP A 160 2.92 4.40 12.51
CA TRP A 160 2.72 5.55 11.61
C TRP A 160 2.86 5.18 10.13
N LEU A 161 3.70 4.19 9.79
CA LEU A 161 3.88 3.76 8.40
C LEU A 161 2.66 2.95 7.94
N LEU A 162 2.09 2.17 8.84
CA LEU A 162 0.83 1.46 8.62
C LEU A 162 -0.34 2.44 8.45
N LEU A 163 -0.43 3.47 9.31
CA LEU A 163 -1.41 4.56 9.18
C LEU A 163 -1.21 5.36 7.90
N SER A 164 0.03 5.54 7.44
CA SER A 164 0.33 6.19 6.16
C SER A 164 -0.16 5.36 4.98
N GLY A 165 -0.01 4.04 5.03
CA GLY A 165 -0.57 3.11 4.03
C GLY A 165 -2.10 3.17 4.02
N PHE A 166 -2.72 3.07 5.18
CA PHE A 166 -4.16 3.22 5.35
C PHE A 166 -4.66 4.58 4.82
N GLY A 167 -4.03 5.68 5.22
CA GLY A 167 -4.36 7.03 4.75
C GLY A 167 -4.17 7.20 3.25
N TRP A 168 -3.13 6.59 2.66
CA TRP A 168 -2.98 6.55 1.21
C TRP A 168 -4.17 5.87 0.55
N GLY A 169 -4.55 4.68 1.01
CA GLY A 169 -5.70 3.95 0.48
C GLY A 169 -6.99 4.77 0.58
N ALA A 170 -7.25 5.35 1.74
CA ALA A 170 -8.47 6.09 2.02
C ALA A 170 -8.59 7.42 1.26
N LEU A 171 -7.47 8.13 1.02
CA LEU A 171 -7.51 9.47 0.44
C LEU A 171 -6.97 9.52 -0.99
N ILE A 172 -5.81 8.94 -1.24
CA ILE A 172 -5.13 9.10 -2.54
C ILE A 172 -5.52 7.98 -3.50
N GLY A 173 -5.35 6.72 -3.09
CA GLY A 173 -5.69 5.55 -3.90
C GLY A 173 -7.20 5.46 -4.19
N GLY A 174 -8.03 5.63 -3.16
CA GLY A 174 -9.49 5.65 -3.30
C GLY A 174 -9.97 6.82 -4.14
N GLY A 175 -9.41 8.01 -3.90
CA GLY A 175 -9.74 9.17 -4.72
C GLY A 175 -9.34 9.03 -6.18
N PHE A 176 -8.14 8.53 -6.45
CA PHE A 176 -7.70 8.20 -7.80
C PHE A 176 -8.63 7.19 -8.48
N GLY A 177 -8.97 6.09 -7.79
CA GLY A 177 -9.90 5.06 -8.30
C GLY A 177 -11.27 5.63 -8.67
N ILE A 178 -11.89 6.38 -7.74
CA ILE A 178 -13.21 7.01 -7.97
C ILE A 178 -13.15 8.03 -9.11
N VAL A 179 -12.10 8.85 -9.19
CA VAL A 179 -11.92 9.84 -10.24
C VAL A 179 -11.76 9.19 -11.61
N MET A 180 -10.96 8.13 -11.71
CA MET A 180 -10.76 7.42 -12.97
C MET A 180 -12.02 6.66 -13.42
N MET A 181 -12.75 6.06 -12.48
CA MET A 181 -14.07 5.48 -12.74
C MET A 181 -15.04 6.55 -13.26
N THR A 182 -15.06 7.74 -12.63
CA THR A 182 -15.89 8.87 -13.07
C THR A 182 -15.53 9.32 -14.49
N TRP A 183 -14.24 9.33 -14.84
CA TRP A 183 -13.83 9.60 -16.23
C TRP A 183 -14.38 8.54 -17.18
N TYR A 184 -14.22 7.26 -16.86
CA TYR A 184 -14.71 6.16 -17.68
C TYR A 184 -16.21 6.29 -17.94
N GLN A 185 -17.02 6.50 -16.90
CA GLN A 185 -18.47 6.69 -17.02
C GLN A 185 -18.87 7.86 -17.92
N ARG A 186 -17.99 8.86 -18.10
CA ARG A 186 -18.24 10.05 -18.91
C ARG A 186 -17.85 9.86 -20.37
N TYR A 187 -16.68 9.28 -20.66
CA TYR A 187 -16.20 9.17 -22.04
C TYR A 187 -16.64 7.87 -22.71
N ALA A 188 -16.77 6.78 -21.96
CA ALA A 188 -16.97 5.46 -22.54
C ALA A 188 -18.31 5.32 -23.29
N PRO A 189 -19.44 5.92 -22.85
CA PRO A 189 -20.69 5.84 -23.62
C PRO A 189 -20.54 6.33 -25.06
N GLY A 190 -19.83 7.44 -25.30
CA GLY A 190 -19.64 8.00 -26.64
C GLY A 190 -18.83 7.10 -27.60
N PHE A 191 -18.05 6.15 -27.06
CA PHE A 191 -17.27 5.20 -27.87
C PHE A 191 -17.88 3.80 -27.93
N LEU A 192 -18.75 3.45 -26.98
CA LEU A 192 -19.12 2.05 -26.73
C LEU A 192 -20.61 1.76 -26.83
N LEU A 193 -21.51 2.76 -26.80
CA LEU A 193 -22.93 2.45 -26.98
C LEU A 193 -23.40 2.96 -28.34
N GLU A 194 -23.81 2.01 -29.17
CA GLU A 194 -24.53 2.22 -30.41
C GLU A 194 -25.90 1.51 -30.28
N PHE A 195 -26.98 2.20 -30.66
CA PHE A 195 -28.34 1.69 -30.43
C PHE A 195 -28.79 0.61 -31.42
N GLU A 196 -27.97 0.26 -32.40
CA GLU A 196 -28.25 -0.84 -33.31
C GLU A 196 -28.27 -2.19 -32.57
N HIS A 197 -27.44 -2.35 -31.53
CA HIS A 197 -27.29 -3.60 -30.77
C HIS A 197 -27.23 -3.38 -29.25
N PRO A 198 -28.31 -2.89 -28.61
CA PRO A 198 -28.27 -2.34 -27.26
C PRO A 198 -27.84 -3.35 -26.19
N GLN A 199 -28.18 -4.64 -26.33
CA GLN A 199 -27.81 -5.66 -25.34
C GLN A 199 -26.33 -6.04 -25.39
N ALA A 200 -25.73 -6.09 -26.59
CA ALA A 200 -24.32 -6.43 -26.75
C ALA A 200 -23.44 -5.28 -26.25
N GLU A 201 -23.80 -4.04 -26.59
CA GLU A 201 -23.06 -2.85 -26.18
C GLU A 201 -23.16 -2.57 -24.68
N VAL A 202 -24.33 -2.77 -24.04
CA VAL A 202 -24.45 -2.65 -22.57
C VAL A 202 -23.55 -3.67 -21.87
N ARG A 203 -23.50 -4.91 -22.36
CA ARG A 203 -22.62 -5.95 -21.79
C ARG A 203 -21.16 -5.55 -21.93
N ARG A 204 -20.76 -5.06 -23.09
CA ARG A 204 -19.41 -4.58 -23.37
C ARG A 204 -19.03 -3.42 -22.44
N TYR A 205 -19.91 -2.43 -22.31
CA TYR A 205 -19.72 -1.28 -21.43
C TYR A 205 -19.50 -1.71 -19.98
N VAL A 206 -20.35 -2.59 -19.44
CA VAL A 206 -20.25 -3.06 -18.05
C VAL A 206 -18.98 -3.88 -17.81
N THR A 207 -18.60 -4.75 -18.75
CA THR A 207 -17.36 -5.53 -18.64
C THR A 207 -16.13 -4.63 -18.66
N LEU A 208 -16.07 -3.67 -19.59
CA LEU A 208 -14.96 -2.73 -19.68
C LEU A 208 -14.95 -1.74 -18.51
N MET A 209 -16.10 -1.42 -17.92
CA MET A 209 -16.20 -0.62 -16.71
C MET A 209 -15.55 -1.34 -15.52
N ALA A 210 -15.87 -2.63 -15.31
CA ALA A 210 -15.24 -3.43 -14.26
C ALA A 210 -13.73 -3.60 -14.49
N LEU A 211 -13.29 -3.78 -15.74
CA LEU A 211 -11.87 -3.83 -16.07
C LEU A 211 -11.18 -2.50 -15.76
N ASN A 212 -11.79 -1.37 -16.14
CA ASN A 212 -11.26 -0.05 -15.85
C ASN A 212 -11.19 0.19 -14.33
N ALA A 213 -12.24 -0.17 -13.59
CA ALA A 213 -12.29 -0.11 -12.14
C ALA A 213 -11.11 -0.85 -11.52
N ALA A 214 -10.95 -2.12 -11.88
CA ALA A 214 -9.92 -3.00 -11.35
C ALA A 214 -8.52 -2.46 -11.66
N VAL A 215 -8.26 -2.07 -12.92
CA VAL A 215 -6.96 -1.53 -13.33
C VAL A 215 -6.64 -0.26 -12.56
N MET A 216 -7.54 0.73 -12.57
CA MET A 216 -7.25 2.06 -12.02
C MET A 216 -7.22 2.04 -10.48
N ALA A 217 -8.11 1.30 -9.84
CA ALA A 217 -8.11 1.13 -8.39
C ALA A 217 -6.83 0.43 -7.91
N GLU A 218 -6.44 -0.69 -8.51
CA GLU A 218 -5.22 -1.40 -8.10
C GLU A 218 -3.95 -0.64 -8.43
N LEU A 219 -3.90 0.12 -9.53
CA LEU A 219 -2.77 1.02 -9.82
C LEU A 219 -2.65 2.13 -8.76
N GLY A 220 -3.76 2.78 -8.40
CA GLY A 220 -3.78 3.82 -7.36
C GLY A 220 -3.33 3.29 -6.00
N LYS A 221 -3.71 2.05 -5.65
CA LYS A 221 -3.29 1.39 -4.41
C LYS A 221 -1.84 0.92 -4.44
N ALA A 222 -1.43 0.24 -5.51
CA ALA A 222 -0.05 -0.23 -5.69
C ALA A 222 0.95 0.94 -5.72
N ALA A 223 0.55 2.10 -6.28
CA ALA A 223 1.32 3.34 -6.22
C ALA A 223 1.63 3.75 -4.78
N GLY A 224 0.69 3.59 -3.84
CA GLY A 224 0.91 3.87 -2.42
C GLY A 224 1.93 2.96 -1.78
N VAL A 225 1.80 1.65 -2.03
CA VAL A 225 2.78 0.67 -1.55
C VAL A 225 4.17 0.98 -2.11
N ALA A 226 4.27 1.30 -3.41
CA ALA A 226 5.51 1.63 -4.08
C ALA A 226 6.12 2.94 -3.54
N VAL A 227 5.33 3.99 -3.34
CA VAL A 227 5.80 5.26 -2.76
C VAL A 227 6.32 5.04 -1.34
N LEU A 228 5.58 4.32 -0.49
CA LEU A 228 6.03 4.02 0.87
C LEU A 228 7.29 3.15 0.87
N PHE A 229 7.38 2.17 -0.03
CA PHE A 229 8.58 1.35 -0.21
C PHE A 229 9.79 2.19 -0.61
N LEU A 230 9.63 3.13 -1.54
CA LEU A 230 10.70 3.98 -2.04
C LEU A 230 11.16 5.01 -1.00
N LEU A 231 10.25 5.57 -0.21
CA LEU A 231 10.55 6.59 0.80
C LEU A 231 11.05 5.99 2.12
N PHE A 232 10.53 4.82 2.49
CA PHE A 232 10.77 4.21 3.80
C PHE A 232 11.35 2.80 3.69
N ARG A 233 12.18 2.57 2.66
CA ARG A 233 12.77 1.28 2.31
C ARG A 233 13.37 0.53 3.51
N ARG A 234 13.98 1.22 4.48
CA ARG A 234 14.54 0.62 5.72
C ARG A 234 13.55 -0.20 6.57
N HIS A 235 12.25 0.08 6.42
CA HIS A 235 11.18 -0.58 7.18
C HIS A 235 10.54 -1.73 6.41
N PHE A 236 10.89 -1.90 5.14
CA PHE A 236 10.45 -3.03 4.33
C PHE A 236 11.49 -4.12 4.43
N ASP A 237 11.17 -5.23 5.07
CA ASP A 237 12.06 -6.38 5.19
C ASP A 237 11.86 -7.39 4.07
N GLY A 238 10.83 -7.25 3.23
CA GLY A 238 10.58 -8.18 2.14
C GLY A 238 9.09 -8.37 1.85
N VAL A 239 8.75 -9.58 1.43
CA VAL A 239 7.38 -10.01 1.09
C VAL A 239 6.40 -9.72 2.23
N VAL A 240 6.73 -10.07 3.47
CA VAL A 240 5.84 -9.86 4.63
C VAL A 240 5.51 -8.37 4.83
N SER A 241 6.53 -7.50 4.83
CA SER A 241 6.32 -6.05 4.96
C SER A 241 5.52 -5.48 3.78
N GLY A 242 5.76 -6.01 2.58
CA GLY A 242 4.98 -5.69 1.39
C GLY A 242 3.51 -6.06 1.52
N VAL A 243 3.20 -7.28 1.96
CA VAL A 243 1.84 -7.76 2.26
C VAL A 243 1.16 -6.87 3.30
N VAL A 244 1.85 -6.53 4.40
CA VAL A 244 1.30 -5.73 5.50
C VAL A 244 0.95 -4.31 5.06
N ILE A 245 1.83 -3.65 4.31
CA ILE A 245 1.53 -2.32 3.77
C ILE A 245 0.48 -2.39 2.68
N GLY A 246 0.53 -3.40 1.82
CA GLY A 246 -0.50 -3.63 0.81
C GLY A 246 -1.89 -3.82 1.43
N ALA A 247 -1.98 -4.63 2.47
CA ALA A 247 -3.21 -4.84 3.23
C ALA A 247 -3.71 -3.54 3.89
N ALA A 248 -2.81 -2.74 4.47
CA ALA A 248 -3.19 -1.45 5.06
C ALA A 248 -3.73 -0.46 4.02
N VAL A 249 -3.09 -0.38 2.85
CA VAL A 249 -3.59 0.43 1.72
C VAL A 249 -4.93 -0.08 1.22
N GLY A 250 -5.10 -1.40 1.07
CA GLY A 250 -6.36 -2.01 0.71
C GLY A 250 -7.48 -1.73 1.71
N LEU A 251 -7.18 -1.74 3.02
CA LEU A 251 -8.14 -1.41 4.08
C LEU A 251 -8.62 0.03 4.00
N GLY A 252 -7.70 0.98 3.75
CA GLY A 252 -8.05 2.38 3.57
C GLY A 252 -8.95 2.60 2.35
N TYR A 253 -8.62 1.94 1.23
CA TYR A 253 -9.45 1.99 0.03
C TYR A 253 -10.83 1.38 0.27
N ASN A 254 -10.91 0.24 0.95
CA ASN A 254 -12.18 -0.40 1.29
C ASN A 254 -13.07 0.51 2.15
N LEU A 255 -12.47 1.24 3.10
CA LEU A 255 -13.17 2.21 3.93
C LEU A 255 -13.85 3.29 3.07
N VAL A 256 -13.08 3.98 2.23
CA VAL A 256 -13.65 5.09 1.43
C VAL A 256 -14.65 4.61 0.42
N GLU A 257 -14.40 3.48 -0.25
CA GLU A 257 -15.33 2.95 -1.23
C GLU A 257 -16.64 2.52 -0.57
N THR A 258 -16.59 1.90 0.61
CA THR A 258 -17.81 1.55 1.36
C THR A 258 -18.60 2.80 1.77
N VAL A 259 -17.94 3.80 2.35
CA VAL A 259 -18.61 5.06 2.74
C VAL A 259 -19.18 5.77 1.52
N HIS A 260 -18.45 5.78 0.41
CA HIS A 260 -18.90 6.37 -0.84
C HIS A 260 -20.15 5.68 -1.37
N PHE A 261 -20.18 4.35 -1.50
CA PHE A 261 -21.36 3.65 -1.98
C PHE A 261 -22.55 3.77 -1.04
N MET A 262 -22.34 3.70 0.28
CA MET A 262 -23.42 3.96 1.25
C MET A 262 -23.97 5.39 1.11
N SER A 263 -23.16 6.38 0.72
CA SER A 263 -23.64 7.74 0.48
C SER A 263 -24.48 7.91 -0.80
N LEU A 264 -24.50 6.90 -1.69
CA LEU A 264 -25.17 6.95 -2.99
C LEU A 264 -26.46 6.12 -3.05
N ILE A 265 -26.76 5.31 -2.04
CA ILE A 265 -27.90 4.40 -2.03
C ILE A 265 -28.89 4.74 -0.92
N ASP A 266 -30.07 4.14 -0.98
CA ASP A 266 -31.08 4.26 0.06
C ASP A 266 -30.58 3.69 1.41
N VAL A 267 -30.95 4.37 2.51
CA VAL A 267 -30.56 4.01 3.88
C VAL A 267 -30.96 2.58 4.24
N ALA A 268 -32.07 2.07 3.70
CA ALA A 268 -32.52 0.69 3.90
C ALA A 268 -31.49 -0.36 3.43
N HIS A 269 -30.63 -0.01 2.47
CA HIS A 269 -29.61 -0.91 1.90
C HIS A 269 -28.23 -0.75 2.57
N HIS A 270 -28.08 0.18 3.51
CA HIS A 270 -26.84 0.36 4.26
C HIS A 270 -26.37 -0.91 4.98
N PRO A 271 -27.23 -1.68 5.69
CA PRO A 271 -26.79 -2.89 6.38
C PRO A 271 -26.19 -3.93 5.43
N THR A 272 -26.78 -4.11 4.25
CA THR A 272 -26.29 -5.03 3.22
C THR A 272 -24.91 -4.60 2.69
N GLN A 273 -24.74 -3.32 2.35
CA GLN A 273 -23.43 -2.80 1.92
C GLN A 273 -22.36 -2.94 3.00
N PHE A 274 -22.73 -2.67 4.26
CA PHE A 274 -21.82 -2.82 5.38
C PHE A 274 -21.43 -4.28 5.60
N TRP A 275 -22.40 -5.21 5.56
CA TRP A 275 -22.15 -6.63 5.70
C TRP A 275 -21.22 -7.15 4.60
N ASP A 276 -21.54 -6.85 3.35
CA ASP A 276 -20.76 -7.28 2.19
C ASP A 276 -19.34 -6.72 2.25
N ARG A 277 -19.18 -5.41 2.46
CA ARG A 277 -17.87 -4.75 2.27
C ARG A 277 -17.03 -4.66 3.54
N GLN A 278 -17.64 -4.52 4.71
CA GLN A 278 -16.94 -4.30 5.97
C GLN A 278 -16.91 -5.54 6.87
N VAL A 279 -17.67 -6.60 6.56
CA VAL A 279 -17.61 -7.85 7.33
C VAL A 279 -17.06 -8.99 6.46
N VAL A 280 -17.74 -9.33 5.37
CA VAL A 280 -17.42 -10.49 4.54
C VAL A 280 -16.24 -10.21 3.62
N GLY A 281 -16.35 -9.14 2.83
CA GLY A 281 -15.40 -8.72 1.81
C GLY A 281 -14.18 -7.98 2.35
N LEU A 282 -14.20 -7.52 3.62
CA LEU A 282 -13.17 -6.64 4.18
C LEU A 282 -11.75 -7.18 3.95
N MET A 283 -11.52 -8.45 4.28
CA MET A 283 -10.21 -9.10 4.10
C MET A 283 -10.10 -9.87 2.79
N ALA A 284 -11.22 -10.06 2.07
CA ALA A 284 -11.31 -10.93 0.91
C ALA A 284 -11.20 -10.19 -0.44
N ALA A 285 -11.56 -8.91 -0.48
CA ALA A 285 -11.51 -8.09 -1.69
C ALA A 285 -10.25 -7.22 -1.74
N HIS A 286 -10.39 -5.89 -1.68
CA HIS A 286 -9.28 -4.95 -1.87
C HIS A 286 -8.05 -5.21 -0.99
N VAL A 287 -8.26 -5.68 0.24
CA VAL A 287 -7.15 -6.03 1.15
C VAL A 287 -6.33 -7.18 0.61
N ALA A 288 -6.96 -8.25 0.13
CA ALA A 288 -6.29 -9.40 -0.45
C ALA A 288 -5.55 -9.02 -1.75
N PHE A 289 -6.23 -8.30 -2.65
CA PHE A 289 -5.64 -7.91 -3.94
C PHE A 289 -4.42 -7.00 -3.75
N THR A 290 -4.55 -5.94 -2.93
CA THR A 290 -3.45 -5.02 -2.71
C THR A 290 -2.34 -5.63 -1.85
N ALA A 291 -2.64 -6.61 -0.99
CA ALA A 291 -1.61 -7.42 -0.33
C ALA A 291 -0.76 -8.22 -1.33
N LEU A 292 -1.34 -8.74 -2.42
CA LEU A 292 -0.60 -9.42 -3.49
C LEU A 292 0.29 -8.46 -4.28
N ALA A 293 -0.22 -7.28 -4.65
CA ALA A 293 0.61 -6.23 -5.25
C ALA A 293 1.77 -5.82 -4.32
N GLY A 294 1.46 -5.66 -3.03
CA GLY A 294 2.45 -5.36 -2.01
C GLY A 294 3.48 -6.48 -1.82
N ALA A 295 3.08 -7.75 -1.90
CA ALA A 295 3.99 -8.89 -1.87
C ALA A 295 5.03 -8.82 -2.98
N GLY A 296 4.62 -8.50 -4.22
CA GLY A 296 5.51 -8.31 -5.35
C GLY A 296 6.52 -7.18 -5.15
N ILE A 297 6.04 -6.02 -4.68
CA ILE A 297 6.90 -4.87 -4.33
C ILE A 297 7.88 -5.24 -3.22
N GLY A 298 7.41 -5.91 -2.16
CA GLY A 298 8.24 -6.39 -1.06
C GLY A 298 9.29 -7.41 -1.50
N ALA A 299 8.93 -8.35 -2.38
CA ALA A 299 9.83 -9.34 -2.96
C ALA A 299 10.96 -8.66 -3.75
N SER A 300 10.66 -7.58 -4.48
CA SER A 300 11.64 -6.85 -5.29
C SER A 300 12.83 -6.30 -4.49
N ARG A 301 12.67 -6.14 -3.16
CA ARG A 301 13.76 -5.75 -2.27
C ARG A 301 14.96 -6.68 -2.40
N TRP A 302 14.71 -7.96 -2.55
CA TRP A 302 15.69 -9.03 -2.48
C TRP A 302 16.32 -9.39 -3.83
N LEU A 303 15.88 -8.76 -4.91
CA LEU A 303 16.29 -9.10 -6.25
C LEU A 303 17.26 -8.04 -6.79
N THR A 304 18.41 -8.49 -7.27
CA THR A 304 19.45 -7.65 -7.87
C THR A 304 19.13 -7.35 -9.33
N GLY A 305 18.59 -8.33 -10.06
CA GLY A 305 18.20 -8.24 -11.46
C GLY A 305 17.01 -7.30 -11.70
N ARG A 306 17.14 -6.34 -12.61
CA ARG A 306 16.04 -5.45 -13.01
C ARG A 306 14.86 -6.24 -13.58
N ARG A 307 15.13 -7.29 -14.38
CA ARG A 307 14.09 -8.15 -14.98
C ARG A 307 13.29 -8.86 -13.88
N ASP A 308 13.98 -9.51 -12.94
CA ASP A 308 13.31 -10.25 -11.86
C ASP A 308 12.49 -9.32 -10.96
N ARG A 309 13.01 -8.13 -10.64
CA ARG A 309 12.25 -7.09 -9.93
C ARG A 309 10.96 -6.72 -10.66
N LEU A 310 11.04 -6.50 -11.98
CA LEU A 310 9.87 -6.17 -12.77
C LEU A 310 8.89 -7.34 -12.86
N LEU A 311 9.37 -8.58 -12.94
CA LEU A 311 8.52 -9.77 -12.97
C LEU A 311 7.76 -9.96 -11.65
N VAL A 312 8.41 -9.80 -10.49
CA VAL A 312 7.69 -9.95 -9.20
C VAL A 312 6.74 -8.79 -8.92
N VAL A 313 7.11 -7.56 -9.26
CA VAL A 313 6.22 -6.39 -9.13
C VAL A 313 5.04 -6.51 -10.09
N GLY A 314 5.32 -6.81 -11.36
CA GLY A 314 4.31 -7.00 -12.40
C GLY A 314 3.39 -8.17 -12.08
N GLY A 315 3.92 -9.31 -11.66
CA GLY A 315 3.13 -10.48 -11.25
C GLY A 315 2.19 -10.19 -10.08
N GLY A 316 2.68 -9.49 -9.04
CA GLY A 316 1.85 -9.06 -7.92
C GLY A 316 0.72 -8.11 -8.35
N LEU A 317 1.02 -7.14 -9.22
CA LEU A 317 0.03 -6.20 -9.75
C LEU A 317 -0.99 -6.90 -10.66
N THR A 318 -0.56 -7.79 -11.55
CA THR A 318 -1.44 -8.59 -12.41
C THR A 318 -2.37 -9.47 -11.57
N ALA A 319 -1.86 -10.08 -10.50
CA ALA A 319 -2.69 -10.85 -9.58
C ALA A 319 -3.73 -9.97 -8.86
N ALA A 320 -3.36 -8.74 -8.48
CA ALA A 320 -4.28 -7.79 -7.87
C ALA A 320 -5.39 -7.34 -8.83
N VAL A 321 -5.00 -6.87 -10.03
CA VAL A 321 -5.94 -6.41 -11.08
C VAL A 321 -6.82 -7.56 -11.53
N GLY A 322 -6.23 -8.72 -11.80
CA GLY A 322 -6.95 -9.92 -12.21
C GLY A 322 -7.94 -10.39 -11.13
N GLY A 323 -7.55 -10.37 -9.86
CA GLY A 323 -8.44 -10.72 -8.75
C GLY A 323 -9.60 -9.76 -8.57
N HIS A 324 -9.35 -8.45 -8.64
CA HIS A 324 -10.40 -7.43 -8.57
C HIS A 324 -11.38 -7.58 -9.74
N PHE A 325 -10.87 -7.61 -10.98
CA PHE A 325 -11.71 -7.78 -12.17
C PHE A 325 -12.51 -9.09 -12.15
N TRP A 326 -11.86 -10.19 -11.79
CA TRP A 326 -12.50 -11.49 -11.66
C TRP A 326 -13.62 -11.46 -10.63
N THR A 327 -13.37 -10.92 -9.44
CA THR A 327 -14.39 -10.82 -8.40
C THR A 327 -15.56 -9.99 -8.87
N ASP A 328 -15.35 -8.81 -9.44
CA ASP A 328 -16.44 -7.96 -9.93
C ASP A 328 -17.29 -8.66 -10.99
N MET A 329 -16.64 -9.30 -11.97
CA MET A 329 -17.34 -9.95 -13.08
C MET A 329 -18.06 -11.23 -12.66
N VAL A 330 -17.41 -12.07 -11.85
CA VAL A 330 -17.99 -13.34 -11.44
C VAL A 330 -19.03 -13.12 -10.36
N LEU A 331 -18.83 -12.19 -9.42
CA LEU A 331 -19.85 -11.82 -8.44
C LEU A 331 -21.11 -11.30 -9.15
N MET A 332 -20.96 -10.35 -10.08
CA MET A 332 -22.09 -9.84 -10.88
C MET A 332 -22.81 -10.95 -11.65
N ARG A 333 -22.07 -11.93 -12.19
CA ARG A 333 -22.67 -13.05 -12.91
C ARG A 333 -23.42 -14.00 -11.98
N LEU A 334 -22.84 -14.33 -10.83
CA LEU A 334 -23.36 -15.32 -9.88
C LEU A 334 -24.50 -14.77 -9.02
N ASP A 335 -24.48 -13.47 -8.70
CA ASP A 335 -25.54 -12.83 -7.91
C ASP A 335 -26.92 -12.97 -8.59
N ARG A 336 -26.98 -13.05 -9.93
CA ARG A 336 -28.21 -13.33 -10.69
C ARG A 336 -28.84 -14.69 -10.40
N TYR A 337 -28.06 -15.64 -9.89
CA TYR A 337 -28.52 -16.98 -9.51
C TYR A 337 -28.73 -17.11 -8.00
N ARG A 338 -28.33 -16.10 -7.21
CA ARG A 338 -28.36 -16.16 -5.74
C ARG A 338 -29.78 -16.36 -5.20
N SER A 339 -30.78 -15.64 -5.73
CA SER A 339 -32.18 -15.83 -5.32
C SER A 339 -32.68 -17.25 -5.61
N GLY A 340 -32.26 -17.86 -6.72
CA GLY A 340 -32.61 -19.25 -7.02
C GLY A 340 -31.99 -20.29 -6.08
N TRP A 341 -30.87 -19.97 -5.43
CA TRP A 341 -30.19 -20.88 -4.49
C TRP A 341 -30.73 -20.80 -3.05
N PHE A 342 -31.22 -19.62 -2.64
CA PHE A 342 -31.67 -19.37 -1.27
C PHE A 342 -33.19 -19.12 -1.16
N GLY A 343 -33.92 -19.17 -2.28
CA GLY A 343 -35.34 -18.82 -2.33
C GLY A 343 -35.58 -17.34 -2.02
N ASP A 344 -36.80 -17.03 -1.57
CA ASP A 344 -37.21 -15.68 -1.17
C ASP A 344 -36.74 -15.30 0.26
N ASP A 345 -35.87 -16.11 0.89
CA ASP A 345 -35.31 -15.81 2.20
C ASP A 345 -34.10 -14.86 2.10
N ASP A 346 -34.39 -13.57 2.19
CA ASP A 346 -33.39 -12.50 2.17
C ASP A 346 -32.32 -12.65 3.26
N THR A 347 -32.68 -13.20 4.42
CA THR A 347 -31.76 -13.35 5.56
C THR A 347 -30.73 -14.44 5.28
N LEU A 348 -31.16 -15.62 4.81
CA LEU A 348 -30.25 -16.69 4.41
C LEU A 348 -29.37 -16.26 3.24
N SER A 349 -29.96 -15.55 2.28
CA SER A 349 -29.26 -15.02 1.12
C SER A 349 -28.15 -14.02 1.51
N LEU A 350 -28.40 -13.18 2.51
CA LEU A 350 -27.41 -12.25 3.05
C LEU A 350 -26.34 -12.95 3.90
N LEU A 351 -26.74 -13.80 4.85
CA LEU A 351 -25.84 -14.39 5.85
C LEU A 351 -25.01 -15.56 5.32
N LEU A 352 -25.50 -16.31 4.32
CA LEU A 352 -24.82 -17.45 3.74
C LEU A 352 -24.45 -17.23 2.27
N GLY A 353 -25.35 -16.63 1.49
CA GLY A 353 -25.12 -16.38 0.07
C GLY A 353 -23.93 -15.47 -0.17
N VAL A 354 -23.89 -14.29 0.47
CA VAL A 354 -22.80 -13.31 0.29
C VAL A 354 -21.43 -13.89 0.69
N PRO A 355 -21.24 -14.55 1.85
CA PRO A 355 -19.99 -15.25 2.17
C PRO A 355 -19.60 -16.35 1.17
N LEU A 356 -20.55 -17.16 0.72
CA LEU A 356 -20.29 -18.23 -0.24
C LEU A 356 -19.80 -17.67 -1.58
N LEU A 357 -20.49 -16.65 -2.11
CA LEU A 357 -20.13 -15.95 -3.33
C LEU A 357 -18.75 -15.30 -3.20
N THR A 358 -18.46 -14.66 -2.07
CA THR A 358 -17.15 -14.07 -1.79
C THR A 358 -16.05 -15.12 -1.74
N LEU A 359 -16.31 -16.29 -1.13
CA LEU A 359 -15.37 -17.39 -1.07
C LEU A 359 -15.08 -17.96 -2.47
N ILE A 360 -16.11 -18.15 -3.31
CA ILE A 360 -15.95 -18.66 -4.68
C ILE A 360 -15.16 -17.67 -5.54
N THR A 361 -15.50 -16.38 -5.46
CA THR A 361 -14.91 -15.34 -6.31
C THR A 361 -13.50 -14.96 -5.86
N SER A 362 -13.32 -14.71 -4.56
CA SER A 362 -12.11 -14.09 -4.02
C SER A 362 -11.23 -15.06 -3.23
N GLY A 363 -11.76 -16.22 -2.84
CA GLY A 363 -11.08 -17.17 -1.95
C GLY A 363 -9.74 -17.67 -2.50
N VAL A 364 -9.60 -17.81 -3.84
CA VAL A 364 -8.33 -18.20 -4.47
C VAL A 364 -7.23 -17.15 -4.25
N PHE A 365 -7.56 -15.86 -4.32
CA PHE A 365 -6.62 -14.75 -4.11
C PHE A 365 -6.28 -14.59 -2.62
N VAL A 366 -7.26 -14.80 -1.74
CA VAL A 366 -7.03 -14.86 -0.29
C VAL A 366 -6.08 -16.02 0.05
N ALA A 367 -6.33 -17.21 -0.48
CA ALA A 367 -5.49 -18.38 -0.27
C ALA A 367 -4.05 -18.15 -0.77
N LEU A 368 -3.90 -17.56 -1.95
CA LEU A 368 -2.59 -17.15 -2.48
C LEU A 368 -1.89 -16.15 -1.55
N GLY A 369 -2.59 -15.10 -1.10
CA GLY A 369 -2.05 -14.11 -0.17
C GLY A 369 -1.61 -14.73 1.16
N VAL A 370 -2.42 -15.63 1.72
CA VAL A 370 -2.09 -16.37 2.95
C VAL A 370 -0.88 -17.29 2.73
N LEU A 371 -0.79 -17.99 1.60
CA LEU A 371 0.35 -18.86 1.29
C LEU A 371 1.64 -18.05 1.18
N VAL A 372 1.62 -16.94 0.45
CA VAL A 372 2.75 -16.02 0.29
C VAL A 372 3.18 -15.44 1.64
N LEU A 373 2.23 -15.00 2.47
CA LEU A 373 2.50 -14.50 3.81
C LEU A 373 3.10 -15.59 4.71
N ARG A 374 2.52 -16.79 4.73
CA ARG A 374 3.03 -17.92 5.54
C ARG A 374 4.44 -18.30 5.14
N ARG A 375 4.73 -18.36 3.83
CA ARG A 375 6.07 -18.62 3.32
C ARG A 375 7.05 -17.51 3.73
N GLY A 376 6.67 -16.25 3.53
CA GLY A 376 7.48 -15.10 3.92
C GLY A 376 7.79 -15.07 5.43
N LEU A 377 6.81 -15.39 6.28
CA LEU A 377 7.00 -15.47 7.74
C LEU A 377 7.96 -16.59 8.13
N ARG A 378 7.88 -17.76 7.49
CA ARG A 378 8.81 -18.88 7.72
C ARG A 378 10.23 -18.54 7.30
N GLU A 379 10.39 -17.94 6.12
CA GLU A 379 11.70 -17.50 5.61
C GLU A 379 12.31 -16.42 6.51
N GLN A 380 11.51 -15.46 6.97
CA GLN A 380 11.95 -14.43 7.90
C GLN A 380 12.35 -15.03 9.27
N ALA A 381 11.57 -15.97 9.81
CA ALA A 381 11.89 -16.65 11.06
C ALA A 381 13.20 -17.45 10.95
N ALA A 382 13.41 -18.18 9.86
CA ALA A 382 14.64 -18.93 9.63
C ALA A 382 15.86 -17.99 9.46
N GLY A 383 15.70 -16.88 8.73
CA GLY A 383 16.76 -15.89 8.54
C GLY A 383 17.16 -15.20 9.84
N VAL A 384 16.17 -14.68 10.58
CA VAL A 384 16.38 -14.03 11.88
C VAL A 384 16.94 -15.03 12.91
N GLY A 385 16.46 -16.27 12.91
CA GLY A 385 16.96 -17.31 13.83
C GLY A 385 18.45 -17.60 13.64
N ARG A 386 18.92 -17.71 12.39
CA ARG A 386 20.35 -17.86 12.09
C ARG A 386 21.17 -16.63 12.53
N ALA A 387 20.65 -15.43 12.31
CA ALA A 387 21.33 -14.20 12.73
C ALA A 387 21.40 -14.06 14.27
N LEU A 388 20.33 -14.44 14.98
CA LEU A 388 20.34 -14.49 16.45
C LEU A 388 21.34 -15.51 16.99
N ALA A 389 21.43 -16.70 16.37
CA ALA A 389 22.40 -17.72 16.75
C ALA A 389 23.85 -17.25 16.51
N ALA A 390 24.11 -16.59 15.37
CA ALA A 390 25.43 -16.01 15.09
C ALA A 390 25.81 -14.90 16.08
N GLU A 391 24.87 -14.01 16.43
CA GLU A 391 25.11 -12.98 17.44
C GLU A 391 25.37 -13.59 18.83
N ALA A 392 24.63 -14.62 19.23
CA ALA A 392 24.85 -15.32 20.49
C ALA A 392 26.22 -16.02 20.52
N ALA A 393 26.61 -16.67 19.43
CA ALA A 393 27.91 -17.31 19.29
C ALA A 393 29.10 -16.33 19.29
N SER A 394 28.86 -15.06 18.95
CA SER A 394 29.91 -14.03 18.96
C SER A 394 30.41 -13.65 20.36
N GLY A 395 29.71 -14.05 21.42
CA GLY A 395 30.08 -13.76 22.81
C GLY A 395 29.86 -12.30 23.26
N ARG A 396 29.40 -11.40 22.37
CA ARG A 396 29.27 -9.96 22.64
C ARG A 396 28.10 -9.56 23.58
N GLY A 397 27.37 -10.54 24.14
CA GLY A 397 26.35 -10.34 25.18
C GLY A 397 25.00 -9.73 24.75
N ALA A 398 24.88 -9.20 23.52
CA ALA A 398 23.66 -8.55 23.05
C ALA A 398 22.46 -9.52 22.92
N VAL A 399 22.73 -10.78 22.54
CA VAL A 399 21.75 -11.86 22.48
C VAL A 399 22.36 -13.10 23.12
N THR A 400 21.60 -13.82 23.93
CA THR A 400 22.04 -15.11 24.53
C THR A 400 21.24 -16.29 23.98
N GLU A 401 21.79 -17.50 24.04
CA GLU A 401 21.13 -18.70 23.54
C GLU A 401 19.72 -18.95 24.15
N PRO A 402 19.48 -18.75 25.47
CA PRO A 402 18.14 -18.87 26.05
C PRO A 402 17.13 -17.84 25.52
N GLU A 403 17.61 -16.65 25.09
CA GLU A 403 16.74 -15.58 24.56
C GLU A 403 16.20 -15.91 23.17
N ILE A 404 16.91 -16.73 22.37
CA ILE A 404 16.55 -17.02 20.96
C ILE A 404 15.15 -17.63 20.87
N GLY A 405 14.87 -18.67 21.67
CA GLY A 405 13.59 -19.36 21.67
C GLY A 405 12.42 -18.49 22.15
N LEU A 406 12.70 -17.46 22.98
CA LEU A 406 11.73 -16.46 23.38
C LEU A 406 11.45 -15.49 22.22
N LEU A 407 12.51 -14.92 21.62
CA LEU A 407 12.41 -13.90 20.57
C LEU A 407 11.69 -14.41 19.31
N LEU A 408 11.96 -15.65 18.90
CA LEU A 408 11.33 -16.26 17.71
C LEU A 408 9.87 -16.66 17.93
N SER A 409 9.38 -16.70 19.17
CA SER A 409 8.01 -17.13 19.49
C SER A 409 7.14 -15.95 19.91
N PRO A 410 6.20 -15.49 19.05
CA PRO A 410 5.28 -14.41 19.40
C PRO A 410 4.42 -14.71 20.63
N ARG A 411 4.04 -15.99 20.83
CA ARG A 411 3.26 -16.44 21.99
C ARG A 411 4.07 -16.32 23.29
N ARG A 412 5.34 -16.73 23.28
CA ARG A 412 6.21 -16.61 24.46
C ARG A 412 6.51 -15.15 24.79
N ARG A 413 6.70 -14.29 23.78
CA ARG A 413 6.83 -12.84 23.98
C ARG A 413 5.59 -12.25 24.62
N LEU A 414 4.39 -12.54 24.12
CA LEU A 414 3.14 -12.07 24.73
C LEU A 414 2.99 -12.56 26.17
N ALA A 415 3.30 -13.83 26.45
CA ALA A 415 3.25 -14.35 27.82
C ALA A 415 4.26 -13.68 28.75
N LEU A 416 5.43 -13.28 28.25
CA LEU A 416 6.39 -12.50 29.02
C LEU A 416 5.93 -11.05 29.21
N GLU A 417 5.41 -10.40 28.17
CA GLU A 417 4.82 -9.06 28.24
C GLU A 417 3.71 -9.02 29.31
N LEU A 418 2.82 -10.01 29.35
CA LEU A 418 1.77 -10.11 30.36
C LEU A 418 2.30 -10.33 31.79
N ARG A 419 3.37 -11.12 31.95
CA ARG A 419 4.00 -11.33 33.27
C ARG A 419 4.71 -10.06 33.76
N VAL A 420 5.46 -9.39 32.89
CA VAL A 420 6.11 -8.11 33.19
C VAL A 420 5.06 -7.03 33.46
N TRP A 421 3.95 -7.01 32.74
CA TRP A 421 2.85 -6.09 33.01
C TRP A 421 2.28 -6.25 34.42
N ARG A 422 2.07 -7.50 34.85
CA ARG A 422 1.56 -7.81 36.20
C ARG A 422 2.53 -7.41 37.31
N ARG A 423 3.84 -7.50 37.06
CA ARG A 423 4.89 -7.22 38.07
C ARG A 423 5.33 -5.75 38.09
N ASP A 424 5.60 -5.18 36.91
CA ASP A 424 6.30 -3.91 36.70
C ASP A 424 5.43 -2.85 35.98
N GLY A 425 4.17 -3.17 35.71
CA GLY A 425 3.21 -2.28 35.06
C GLY A 425 3.56 -1.95 33.60
N THR A 426 2.99 -0.85 33.11
CA THR A 426 3.14 -0.42 31.70
C THR A 426 4.53 0.10 31.38
N ALA A 427 5.28 0.58 32.38
CA ALA A 427 6.66 1.03 32.21
C ALA A 427 7.58 -0.16 31.91
N GLY A 428 7.48 -1.24 32.68
CA GLY A 428 8.25 -2.47 32.46
C GLY A 428 7.96 -3.10 31.10
N VAL A 429 6.69 -3.19 30.69
CA VAL A 429 6.33 -3.70 29.36
C VAL A 429 6.91 -2.85 28.24
N ARG A 430 6.83 -1.52 28.34
CA ARG A 430 7.40 -0.62 27.33
C ARG A 430 8.91 -0.80 27.21
N HIS A 431 9.60 -0.97 28.33
CA HIS A 431 11.03 -1.24 28.34
C HIS A 431 11.35 -2.60 27.70
N LEU A 432 10.65 -3.68 28.10
CA LEU A 432 10.79 -5.01 27.52
C LEU A 432 10.55 -5.02 25.99
N MET A 433 9.48 -4.36 25.53
CA MET A 433 9.17 -4.27 24.11
C MET A 433 10.26 -3.53 23.33
N ARG A 434 10.82 -2.44 23.89
CA ARG A 434 11.94 -1.71 23.28
C ARG A 434 13.19 -2.58 23.19
N PHE A 435 13.49 -3.32 24.26
CA PHE A 435 14.63 -4.24 24.32
C PHE A 435 14.50 -5.37 23.28
N GLN A 436 13.39 -6.11 23.28
CA GLN A 436 13.17 -7.18 22.32
C GLN A 436 13.13 -6.68 20.87
N GLN A 437 12.57 -5.50 20.63
CA GLN A 437 12.58 -4.88 19.31
C GLN A 437 14.00 -4.53 18.86
N ALA A 438 14.86 -4.02 19.76
CA ALA A 438 16.26 -3.74 19.45
C ALA A 438 17.04 -5.02 19.11
N GLN A 439 16.83 -6.12 19.85
CA GLN A 439 17.43 -7.42 19.53
C GLN A 439 17.00 -7.95 18.16
N LEU A 440 15.70 -7.84 17.85
CA LEU A 440 15.15 -8.27 16.57
C LEU A 440 15.58 -7.36 15.41
N ASP A 441 15.75 -6.06 15.66
CA ASP A 441 16.31 -5.12 14.70
C ASP A 441 17.77 -5.49 14.38
N LEU A 442 18.62 -5.71 15.41
CA LEU A 442 20.00 -6.16 15.24
C LEU A 442 20.06 -7.44 14.39
N ALA A 443 19.31 -8.48 14.75
CA ALA A 443 19.30 -9.75 14.03
C ALA A 443 18.74 -9.62 12.61
N THR A 444 17.68 -8.83 12.40
CA THR A 444 17.10 -8.61 11.07
C THR A 444 18.10 -7.90 10.17
N GLN A 445 18.79 -6.87 10.67
CA GLN A 445 19.81 -6.17 9.89
C GLN A 445 21.04 -7.04 9.62
N GLY A 446 21.46 -7.88 10.56
CA GLY A 446 22.51 -8.89 10.34
C GLY A 446 22.13 -9.88 9.23
N TRP A 447 20.90 -10.37 9.25
CA TRP A 447 20.36 -11.21 8.19
C TRP A 447 20.34 -10.52 6.81
N HIS A 448 19.99 -9.22 6.77
CA HIS A 448 20.03 -8.43 5.54
C HIS A 448 21.46 -8.27 4.99
N ARG A 449 22.46 -8.04 5.85
CA ARG A 449 23.88 -7.89 5.44
C ARG A 449 24.52 -9.18 4.95
N GLY A 450 24.09 -10.33 5.46
CA GLY A 450 24.57 -11.65 5.03
C GLY A 450 24.14 -12.05 3.61
N ARG A 451 23.40 -11.18 2.90
CA ARG A 451 22.97 -11.37 1.51
C ARG A 451 23.70 -10.36 0.62
N ALA A 452 24.00 -10.76 -0.63
CA ALA A 452 24.75 -9.93 -1.58
C ALA A 452 24.16 -8.51 -1.72
N GLU A 453 25.04 -7.50 -1.78
CA GLU A 453 24.74 -6.06 -1.76
C GLU A 453 24.06 -5.58 -0.47
N ALA A 454 24.86 -5.33 0.58
CA ALA A 454 24.37 -4.68 1.80
C ALA A 454 23.71 -3.33 1.46
N ASP A 455 22.42 -3.21 1.77
CA ASP A 455 21.63 -2.01 1.50
C ASP A 455 22.20 -0.80 2.28
N GLU A 456 22.52 0.29 1.59
CA GLU A 456 23.05 1.55 2.19
C GLU A 456 22.14 2.11 3.29
N PHE A 457 20.86 1.71 3.32
CA PHE A 457 19.88 2.13 4.33
C PHE A 457 19.97 1.38 5.67
N ILE A 458 20.83 0.36 5.78
CA ILE A 458 20.99 -0.45 7.00
C ILE A 458 21.85 0.36 8.01
N PRO A 459 21.36 0.62 9.24
CA PRO A 459 22.17 1.24 10.29
C PRO A 459 23.45 0.46 10.56
N SER A 460 24.50 1.10 11.06
CA SER A 460 25.74 0.43 11.46
C SER A 460 25.46 -0.63 12.54
N GLU A 461 26.06 -1.81 12.40
CA GLU A 461 25.88 -2.92 13.35
C GLU A 461 26.27 -2.54 14.78
N PHE A 462 27.39 -1.83 14.93
CA PHE A 462 27.88 -1.31 16.20
C PHE A 462 26.80 -0.55 16.97
N ARG A 463 26.15 0.45 16.35
CA ARG A 463 25.07 1.23 16.99
C ARG A 463 23.85 0.38 17.35
N LEU A 464 23.52 -0.64 16.55
CA LEU A 464 22.39 -1.52 16.87
C LEU A 464 22.72 -2.39 18.09
N ARG A 465 23.96 -2.88 18.18
CA ARG A 465 24.44 -3.68 19.31
C ARG A 465 24.55 -2.85 20.59
N GLU A 466 25.17 -1.67 20.51
CA GLU A 466 25.24 -0.69 21.59
C GLU A 466 23.86 -0.42 22.17
N ARG A 467 22.87 -0.17 21.29
CA ARG A 467 21.49 0.04 21.72
C ARG A 467 20.87 -1.14 22.49
N VAL A 468 21.22 -2.37 22.11
CA VAL A 468 20.76 -3.56 22.81
C VAL A 468 21.40 -3.65 24.20
N LEU A 469 22.71 -3.42 24.30
CA LEU A 469 23.44 -3.46 25.56
C LEU A 469 22.99 -2.37 26.54
N GLU A 470 22.77 -1.14 26.05
CA GLU A 470 22.17 -0.04 26.81
C GLU A 470 20.82 -0.45 27.43
N LEU A 471 19.94 -1.05 26.62
CA LEU A 471 18.61 -1.48 27.07
C LEU A 471 18.68 -2.69 28.00
N LYS A 472 19.73 -3.51 27.89
CA LYS A 472 19.99 -4.66 28.77
C LYS A 472 20.58 -4.24 30.12
N GLY A 473 21.08 -3.00 30.24
CA GLY A 473 21.78 -2.51 31.43
C GLY A 473 23.23 -2.99 31.52
N THR A 474 23.83 -3.41 30.41
CA THR A 474 25.25 -3.79 30.34
C THR A 474 26.05 -2.57 29.85
N PRO A 475 27.08 -2.09 30.57
CA PRO A 475 27.83 -0.91 30.15
C PRO A 475 28.46 -1.14 28.76
N ALA A 476 28.23 -0.18 27.86
CA ALA A 476 28.87 -0.16 26.55
C ALA A 476 30.34 0.26 26.72
N GLY A 477 31.25 -0.71 26.71
CA GLY A 477 32.69 -0.47 26.62
C GLY A 477 33.49 -0.89 27.85
N ALA A 478 34.10 -2.08 27.77
CA ALA A 478 35.33 -2.39 28.49
C ALA A 478 36.34 -3.21 27.66
N GLU A 479 36.04 -3.58 26.40
CA GLU A 479 36.95 -4.40 25.59
C GLU A 479 36.95 -3.96 24.12
N GLU A 480 37.73 -2.93 23.80
CA GLU A 480 38.35 -2.75 22.48
C GLU A 480 39.52 -1.74 22.60
N LEU A 481 40.47 -2.06 23.47
CA LEU A 481 41.84 -1.54 23.48
C LEU A 481 42.78 -2.64 24.01
N SER A 482 43.01 -3.68 23.20
CA SER A 482 44.20 -4.52 23.27
C SER A 482 44.47 -5.16 21.92
#